data_AF-A0A3R6VFX5-F1
#
_entry.id   AF-A0A3R6VFX5-F1
#
_cell.length_a   1.000
_cell.length_b   1.000
_cell.length_c   1.000
_cell.angle_alpha   90.00
_cell.angle_beta   90.00
_cell.angle_gamma   90.00
#
_symmetry.space_group_name_H-M   'P 1'
#
loop_
_entity.id
_entity.type
_entity.pdbx_description
1 polymer ?
#
loop_
_entity_poly.entity_id
_entity_poly.type
_entity_poly.pdbx_seq_one_letter_code
_entity_poly.pdbx_strand_id
1 'polypeptide(L)'
;MAQSLLTCLFYHPCVSSELLLAPLDTTAVSVTDTLDCIFKAYLAMALKSITVQRYAIHRADIYEEEDFSPLNSDLALGDAITDDTVIYWLDLAEKRLDALLYKGKGKKKSMAVEGLHVDPSVALDFATLFQSRLHFRRSFYIALTTLGTAESPDLEAAATALDEAHTVLQRMATERLEVAEECFHGSYVGFDNHVSRLLASTMPPREAKLECAADSYAQTTKVCRHLMLACTPPATIQSMDDLKAFLTHLSSLRPNILVRSYAVVRSAPDTGDFE
;
A
#
# COMPACT_ATOMS: atom_id res chain seq x y z
N MET A 1 -2.76 14.54 -5.46
CA MET A 1 -1.91 14.09 -4.32
C MET A 1 -1.77 15.11 -3.16
N ALA A 2 -1.80 16.42 -3.41
CA ALA A 2 -1.52 17.47 -2.40
C ALA A 2 -2.41 17.48 -1.16
N GLN A 3 -3.66 17.04 -1.32
CA GLN A 3 -4.74 17.11 -0.33
C GLN A 3 -5.05 15.76 0.34
N SER A 4 -4.26 14.73 0.03
CA SER A 4 -4.47 13.37 0.53
C SER A 4 -3.17 12.75 1.04
N LEU A 5 -2.20 12.49 0.17
CA LEU A 5 -0.95 11.83 0.55
C LEU A 5 0.03 12.78 1.21
N LEU A 6 0.12 14.03 0.73
CA LEU A 6 1.10 15.02 1.23
C LEU A 6 0.63 15.80 2.44
N THR A 7 -0.61 15.57 2.88
CA THR A 7 -1.03 16.03 4.20
C THR A 7 -0.36 15.17 5.27
N CYS A 8 -0.01 13.91 4.98
CA CYS A 8 0.82 13.07 5.84
C CYS A 8 2.29 13.54 5.78
N LEU A 9 2.75 14.12 6.89
CA LEU A 9 4.13 14.58 7.07
C LEU A 9 5.15 13.45 6.87
N PHE A 10 4.80 12.22 7.25
CA PHE A 10 5.69 11.06 7.11
C PHE A 10 5.95 10.66 5.65
N TYR A 11 5.06 11.05 4.72
CA TYR A 11 5.25 10.76 3.30
C TYR A 11 6.05 11.86 2.59
N HIS A 12 6.36 12.95 3.29
CA HIS A 12 7.16 14.01 2.73
C HIS A 12 8.61 13.55 2.53
N PRO A 13 9.24 13.75 1.35
CA PRO A 13 10.56 13.20 1.03
C PRO A 13 11.66 13.53 2.05
N CYS A 14 11.66 14.74 2.65
CA CYS A 14 12.64 15.07 3.67
C CYS A 14 12.47 14.23 4.95
N VAL A 15 11.23 13.94 5.35
CA VAL A 15 10.91 13.16 6.55
C VAL A 15 11.11 11.67 6.27
N SER A 16 10.58 11.17 5.15
CA SER A 16 10.67 9.76 4.80
C SER A 16 12.12 9.33 4.55
N SER A 17 12.94 10.18 3.91
CA SER A 17 14.35 9.87 3.67
C SER A 17 15.11 9.80 5.00
N GLU A 18 14.90 10.75 5.90
CA GLU A 18 15.54 10.74 7.22
C GLU A 18 15.10 9.52 8.04
N LEU A 19 13.80 9.23 8.08
CA LEU A 19 13.27 8.08 8.83
C LEU A 19 13.77 6.73 8.28
N LEU A 20 13.82 6.57 6.97
CA LEU A 20 14.20 5.29 6.34
C LEU A 20 15.71 5.09 6.25
N LEU A 21 16.50 6.17 6.19
CA LEU A 21 17.97 6.12 6.19
C LEU A 21 18.57 6.16 7.59
N ALA A 22 17.79 6.50 8.62
CA ALA A 22 18.25 6.48 10.00
C ALA A 22 18.65 5.05 10.42
N PRO A 23 19.90 4.83 10.86
CA PRO A 23 20.36 3.52 11.29
C PRO A 23 19.53 3.06 12.49
N LEU A 24 18.86 1.91 12.34
CA LEU A 24 18.24 1.24 13.47
C LEU A 24 19.24 0.24 14.05
N ASP A 25 19.36 0.19 15.36
CA ASP A 25 19.98 -0.97 15.99
C ASP A 25 19.02 -2.16 15.82
N THR A 26 19.34 -3.02 14.87
CA THR A 26 18.52 -4.17 14.49
C THR A 26 18.52 -5.25 15.58
N THR A 27 19.47 -5.16 16.53
CA THR A 27 19.57 -6.02 17.71
C THR A 27 18.80 -5.49 18.91
N ALA A 28 18.46 -4.19 18.91
CA ALA A 28 17.63 -3.59 19.94
C ALA A 28 16.16 -3.99 19.75
N VAL A 29 15.54 -4.44 20.84
CA VAL A 29 14.22 -5.11 20.85
C VAL A 29 13.29 -4.52 21.90
N SER A 30 13.48 -3.25 22.25
CA SER A 30 12.55 -2.52 23.11
C SER A 30 11.21 -2.30 22.42
N VAL A 31 10.19 -1.87 23.18
CA VAL A 31 8.90 -1.47 22.60
C VAL A 31 9.08 -0.40 21.53
N THR A 32 9.87 0.64 21.82
CA THR A 32 10.12 1.76 20.90
C THR A 32 10.80 1.29 19.63
N ASP A 33 11.84 0.45 19.72
CA ASP A 33 12.54 -0.06 18.54
C ASP A 33 11.63 -0.95 17.69
N THR A 34 10.76 -1.72 18.34
CA THR A 34 9.81 -2.61 17.67
C THR A 34 8.77 -1.78 16.91
N LEU A 35 8.21 -0.76 17.54
CA LEU A 35 7.27 0.16 16.90
C LEU A 35 7.92 0.94 15.76
N ASP A 36 9.15 1.42 15.93
CA ASP A 36 9.89 2.13 14.87
C ASP A 36 10.17 1.20 13.68
N CYS A 37 10.57 -0.05 13.92
CA CYS A 37 10.74 -1.05 12.87
C CYS A 37 9.44 -1.33 12.10
N ILE A 38 8.31 -1.51 12.80
CA ILE A 38 6.99 -1.73 12.18
C ILE A 38 6.59 -0.50 11.36
N PHE A 39 6.81 0.69 11.90
CA PHE A 39 6.48 1.96 11.26
C PHE A 39 7.29 2.17 9.98
N LYS A 40 8.62 1.95 10.02
CA LYS A 40 9.49 2.02 8.85
C LYS A 40 9.08 1.03 7.77
N ALA A 41 8.78 -0.22 8.14
CA ALA A 41 8.29 -1.23 7.21
C ALA A 41 6.99 -0.79 6.52
N TYR A 42 6.02 -0.30 7.30
CA TYR A 42 4.74 0.18 6.77
C TYR A 42 4.94 1.39 5.84
N LEU A 43 5.77 2.36 6.25
CA LEU A 43 6.06 3.57 5.49
C LEU A 43 6.76 3.26 4.16
N ALA A 44 7.81 2.44 4.19
CA ALA A 44 8.55 2.01 3.01
C ALA A 44 7.63 1.30 2.01
N MET A 45 6.82 0.35 2.48
CA MET A 45 5.84 -0.37 1.67
C MET A 45 4.80 0.57 1.05
N ALA A 46 4.27 1.51 1.83
CA ALA A 46 3.25 2.44 1.36
C ALA A 46 3.80 3.38 0.28
N LEU A 47 4.97 4.00 0.52
CA LEU A 47 5.63 4.88 -0.45
C LEU A 47 5.98 4.12 -1.72
N LYS A 48 6.59 2.95 -1.60
CA LYS A 48 6.96 2.15 -2.76
C LYS A 48 5.74 1.68 -3.57
N SER A 49 4.66 1.31 -2.90
CA SER A 49 3.39 0.98 -3.57
C SER A 49 2.84 2.17 -4.37
N ILE A 50 2.95 3.39 -3.84
CA ILE A 50 2.54 4.61 -4.55
C ILE A 50 3.43 4.83 -5.80
N THR A 51 4.74 4.63 -5.67
CA THR A 51 5.70 4.72 -6.78
C THR A 51 5.35 3.75 -7.90
N VAL A 52 5.08 2.47 -7.57
CA VAL A 52 4.70 1.44 -8.55
C VAL A 52 3.37 1.78 -9.25
N GLN A 53 2.37 2.24 -8.48
CA GLN A 53 1.08 2.68 -9.04
C GLN A 53 1.26 3.85 -10.01
N ARG A 54 2.10 4.84 -9.65
CA ARG A 54 2.40 5.98 -10.52
C ARG A 54 3.05 5.53 -11.83
N TYR A 55 4.04 4.62 -11.77
CA TYR A 55 4.64 4.09 -12.99
C TYR A 55 3.64 3.35 -13.87
N ALA A 56 2.74 2.56 -13.29
CA ALA A 56 1.69 1.88 -14.06
C ALA A 56 0.75 2.88 -14.76
N ILE A 57 0.36 3.97 -14.07
CA ILE A 57 -0.49 5.02 -14.64
C ILE A 57 0.23 5.74 -15.79
N HIS A 58 1.49 6.12 -15.60
CA HIS A 58 2.30 6.78 -16.63
C HIS A 58 2.49 5.92 -17.87
N ARG A 59 2.73 4.62 -17.70
CA ARG A 59 2.89 3.67 -18.81
C ARG A 59 1.60 3.44 -19.59
N ALA A 60 0.45 3.60 -18.93
CA ALA A 60 -0.84 3.46 -19.57
C ALA A 60 -1.27 4.70 -20.38
N ASP A 61 -0.46 5.77 -20.38
CA ASP A 61 -0.70 7.03 -21.08
C ASP A 61 -2.11 7.61 -20.83
N ILE A 62 -2.56 7.52 -19.56
CA ILE A 62 -3.84 8.09 -19.16
C ILE A 62 -3.63 9.59 -18.88
N TYR A 63 -4.46 10.44 -19.50
CA TYR A 63 -4.36 11.90 -19.43
C TYR A 63 -4.22 12.44 -17.98
N GLU A 64 -3.12 13.16 -17.73
CA GLU A 64 -2.85 13.85 -16.48
C GLU A 64 -3.81 15.04 -16.27
N GLU A 65 -4.14 15.32 -15.01
CA GLU A 65 -5.02 16.40 -14.51
C GLU A 65 -6.54 16.25 -14.71
N GLU A 66 -7.02 15.35 -15.58
CA GLU A 66 -8.45 15.01 -15.68
C GLU A 66 -8.81 13.78 -14.83
N ASP A 67 -8.06 12.69 -15.00
CA ASP A 67 -8.31 11.40 -14.32
C ASP A 67 -7.36 11.14 -13.14
N PHE A 68 -6.20 11.79 -13.13
CA PHE A 68 -5.18 11.68 -12.08
C PHE A 68 -4.38 12.97 -12.00
N SER A 69 -4.25 13.50 -10.77
CA SER A 69 -3.38 14.64 -10.50
C SER A 69 -2.09 14.13 -9.88
N PRO A 70 -1.06 13.82 -10.69
CA PRO A 70 0.29 13.68 -10.16
C PRO A 70 0.63 15.03 -9.54
N LEU A 71 1.12 15.05 -8.29
CA LEU A 71 1.73 16.30 -7.86
C LEU A 71 2.84 16.63 -8.85
N ASN A 72 3.05 17.93 -9.14
CA ASN A 72 4.16 18.45 -9.95
C ASN A 72 5.38 17.53 -9.83
N SER A 73 5.87 17.12 -11.00
CA SER A 73 6.88 16.07 -11.28
C SER A 73 8.10 15.99 -10.35
N ASP A 74 8.36 17.01 -9.55
CA ASP A 74 9.64 17.26 -8.89
C ASP A 74 9.74 16.69 -7.47
N LEU A 75 8.65 16.18 -6.87
CA LEU A 75 8.74 15.41 -5.63
C LEU A 75 9.01 13.92 -5.93
N ALA A 76 10.25 13.49 -5.73
CA ALA A 76 10.65 12.09 -5.73
C ALA A 76 10.04 11.36 -4.51
N LEU A 77 8.84 10.81 -4.68
CA LEU A 77 8.14 10.01 -3.68
C LEU A 77 8.60 8.54 -3.80
N GLY A 78 9.51 8.13 -2.93
CA GLY A 78 9.92 6.73 -2.80
C GLY A 78 10.93 6.22 -3.83
N ASP A 79 11.40 7.05 -4.77
CA ASP A 79 12.38 6.64 -5.80
C ASP A 79 13.73 6.20 -5.20
N ALA A 80 14.12 6.80 -4.06
CA ALA A 80 15.32 6.41 -3.33
C ALA A 80 15.17 5.08 -2.54
N ILE A 81 13.95 4.54 -2.43
CA ILE A 81 13.65 3.33 -1.67
C ILE A 81 13.80 2.12 -2.61
N THR A 82 14.84 1.31 -2.37
CA THR A 82 15.07 0.08 -3.11
C THR A 82 14.16 -1.05 -2.63
N ASP A 83 13.87 -2.01 -3.52
CA ASP A 83 13.06 -3.19 -3.19
C ASP A 83 13.70 -4.01 -2.07
N ASP A 84 15.02 -4.13 -2.07
CA ASP A 84 15.79 -4.77 -1.00
C ASP A 84 15.56 -4.11 0.36
N THR A 85 15.52 -2.78 0.41
CA THR A 85 15.27 -2.02 1.64
C THR A 85 13.85 -2.30 2.16
N VAL A 86 12.88 -2.33 1.26
CA VAL A 86 11.48 -2.62 1.59
C VAL A 86 11.34 -4.03 2.18
N ILE A 87 11.89 -5.04 1.49
CA ILE A 87 11.85 -6.44 1.92
C ILE A 87 12.58 -6.62 3.25
N TYR A 88 13.73 -5.97 3.42
CA TYR A 88 14.50 -6.03 4.65
C TYR A 88 13.69 -5.54 5.87
N TRP A 89 13.09 -4.35 5.78
CA TRP A 89 12.29 -3.80 6.88
C TRP A 89 11.06 -4.65 7.17
N LEU A 90 10.41 -5.14 6.11
CA LEU A 90 9.24 -6.00 6.23
C LEU A 90 9.55 -7.31 6.95
N ASP A 91 10.60 -8.03 6.51
CA ASP A 91 11.00 -9.29 7.11
C ASP A 91 11.46 -9.11 8.57
N LEU A 92 12.11 -7.97 8.89
CA LEU A 92 12.49 -7.66 10.27
C LEU A 92 11.28 -7.36 11.15
N ALA A 93 10.32 -6.59 10.65
CA ALA A 93 9.08 -6.27 11.37
C ALA A 93 8.22 -7.51 11.59
N GLU A 94 8.07 -8.36 10.58
CA GLU A 94 7.35 -9.64 10.68
C GLU A 94 8.02 -10.57 11.69
N LYS A 95 9.35 -10.72 11.68
CA LYS A 95 10.08 -11.50 12.70
C LYS A 95 9.84 -11.00 14.13
N ARG A 96 9.78 -9.67 14.32
CA ARG A 96 9.49 -9.06 15.64
C ARG A 96 8.06 -9.32 16.08
N LEU A 97 7.09 -9.18 15.18
CA LEU A 97 5.68 -9.46 15.46
C LEU A 97 5.41 -10.94 15.72
N ASP A 98 5.99 -11.83 14.92
CA ASP A 98 5.93 -13.27 15.13
C ASP A 98 6.51 -13.63 16.50
N ALA A 99 7.66 -13.08 16.89
CA ALA A 99 8.22 -13.30 18.21
C ALA A 99 7.26 -12.89 19.35
N LEU A 100 6.51 -11.81 19.18
CA LEU A 100 5.49 -11.37 20.15
C LEU A 100 4.28 -12.31 20.19
N LEU A 101 3.79 -12.76 19.04
CA LEU A 101 2.64 -13.66 18.93
C LEU A 101 2.95 -15.10 19.39
N TYR A 102 4.16 -15.59 19.10
CA TYR A 102 4.60 -16.95 19.46
C TYR A 102 5.14 -17.06 20.89
N LYS A 103 5.59 -15.95 21.51
CA LYS A 103 5.89 -15.91 22.96
C LYS A 103 4.68 -16.38 23.80
N GLY A 104 3.46 -16.05 23.38
CA GLY A 104 2.22 -16.50 24.03
C GLY A 104 1.90 -17.99 23.86
N LYS A 105 2.57 -18.71 22.95
CA LYS A 105 2.25 -20.11 22.58
C LYS A 105 3.33 -21.14 22.95
N GLY A 106 4.35 -20.75 23.73
CA GLY A 106 5.27 -21.68 24.37
C GLY A 106 6.21 -22.49 23.45
N LYS A 107 6.47 -22.06 22.21
CA LYS A 107 7.40 -22.76 21.28
C LYS A 107 8.70 -21.98 21.04
N LYS A 108 9.82 -22.69 21.28
CA LYS A 108 11.25 -22.53 20.86
C LYS A 108 11.80 -21.13 20.51
N LYS A 109 12.90 -20.75 21.19
CA LYS A 109 13.89 -19.69 20.86
C LYS A 109 13.31 -18.51 20.05
N SER A 110 12.27 -17.88 20.61
CA SER A 110 11.79 -16.59 20.11
C SER A 110 12.81 -15.51 20.46
N MET A 111 13.03 -14.58 19.54
CA MET A 111 13.74 -13.33 19.81
C MET A 111 13.14 -12.67 21.06
N ALA A 112 13.97 -12.12 21.94
CA ALA A 112 13.55 -11.59 23.23
C ALA A 112 12.91 -10.19 23.09
N VAL A 113 11.81 -10.08 22.34
CA VAL A 113 11.13 -8.81 22.08
C VAL A 113 10.29 -8.36 23.27
N GLU A 114 10.43 -7.11 23.69
CA GLU A 114 9.63 -6.51 24.76
C GLU A 114 8.15 -6.39 24.32
N GLY A 115 7.21 -6.68 25.24
CA GLY A 115 5.78 -6.64 24.93
C GLY A 115 5.31 -5.22 24.61
N LEU A 116 4.49 -5.05 23.58
CA LEU A 116 4.01 -3.74 23.10
C LEU A 116 3.18 -2.96 24.12
N HIS A 117 2.67 -3.64 25.15
CA HIS A 117 1.89 -3.05 26.22
C HIS A 117 2.14 -3.81 27.52
N VAL A 118 1.88 -3.16 28.65
CA VAL A 118 2.04 -3.74 30.00
C VAL A 118 1.08 -4.92 30.20
N ASP A 119 -0.15 -4.79 29.69
CA ASP A 119 -1.13 -5.87 29.65
C ASP A 119 -0.84 -6.83 28.47
N PRO A 120 -0.62 -8.14 28.73
CA PRO A 120 -0.32 -9.11 27.69
C PRO A 120 -1.46 -9.36 26.70
N SER A 121 -2.73 -9.18 27.10
CA SER A 121 -3.88 -9.32 26.19
C SER A 121 -3.85 -8.21 25.15
N VAL A 122 -3.73 -6.97 25.63
CA VAL A 122 -3.64 -5.77 24.78
C VAL A 122 -2.39 -5.81 23.91
N ALA A 123 -1.27 -6.31 24.42
CA ALA A 123 -0.04 -6.49 23.64
C ALA A 123 -0.22 -7.48 22.47
N LEU A 124 -0.98 -8.57 22.69
CA LEU A 124 -1.28 -9.56 21.65
C LEU A 124 -2.23 -8.98 20.59
N ASP A 125 -3.23 -8.21 21.01
CA ASP A 125 -4.17 -7.54 20.12
C ASP A 125 -3.43 -6.55 19.22
N PHE A 126 -2.57 -5.68 19.79
CA PHE A 126 -1.74 -4.77 19.00
C PHE A 126 -0.82 -5.51 18.02
N ALA A 127 -0.16 -6.60 18.45
CA ALA A 127 0.69 -7.38 17.56
C ALA A 127 -0.12 -7.97 16.38
N THR A 128 -1.34 -8.46 16.63
CA THR A 128 -2.24 -9.00 15.60
C THR A 128 -2.72 -7.92 14.63
N LEU A 129 -3.06 -6.74 15.16
CA LEU A 129 -3.48 -5.58 14.37
C LEU A 129 -2.35 -5.09 13.45
N PHE A 130 -1.12 -4.96 13.98
CA PHE A 130 0.03 -4.53 13.18
C PHE A 130 0.42 -5.58 12.14
N GLN A 131 0.37 -6.87 12.50
CA GLN A 131 0.65 -7.95 11.55
C GLN A 131 -0.35 -7.95 10.39
N SER A 132 -1.65 -7.78 10.66
CA SER A 132 -2.67 -7.73 9.60
C SER A 132 -2.43 -6.56 8.63
N ARG A 133 -2.05 -5.39 9.13
CA ARG A 133 -1.73 -4.21 8.30
C ARG A 133 -0.49 -4.43 7.44
N LEU A 134 0.58 -5.01 7.99
CA LEU A 134 1.80 -5.33 7.23
C LEU A 134 1.54 -6.41 6.19
N HIS A 135 0.80 -7.47 6.54
CA HIS A 135 0.48 -8.55 5.61
C HIS A 135 -0.37 -8.04 4.44
N PHE A 136 -1.38 -7.21 4.70
CA PHE A 136 -2.13 -6.55 3.64
C PHE A 136 -1.19 -5.76 2.70
N ARG A 137 -0.31 -4.92 3.27
CA ARG A 137 0.64 -4.13 2.47
C ARG A 137 1.56 -5.02 1.64
N ARG A 138 2.05 -6.13 2.21
CA ARG A 138 2.90 -7.12 1.54
C ARG A 138 2.21 -7.70 0.32
N SER A 139 1.05 -8.34 0.53
CA SER A 139 0.33 -9.02 -0.55
C SER A 139 -0.15 -8.02 -1.61
N PHE A 140 -0.57 -6.81 -1.20
CA PHE A 140 -0.95 -5.77 -2.16
C PHE A 140 0.24 -5.25 -2.98
N TYR A 141 1.40 -5.03 -2.37
CA TYR A 141 2.61 -4.62 -3.09
C TYR A 141 3.08 -5.67 -4.09
N ILE A 142 3.14 -6.95 -3.66
CA ILE A 142 3.50 -8.07 -4.53
C ILE A 142 2.55 -8.13 -5.72
N ALA A 143 1.24 -8.01 -5.50
CA ALA A 143 0.28 -7.96 -6.60
C ALA A 143 0.57 -6.83 -7.60
N LEU A 144 0.85 -5.61 -7.11
CA LEU A 144 1.11 -4.45 -7.96
C LEU A 144 2.41 -4.58 -8.76
N THR A 145 3.48 -5.13 -8.16
CA THR A 145 4.76 -5.33 -8.84
C THR A 145 4.67 -6.46 -9.85
N THR A 146 4.02 -7.58 -9.50
CA THR A 146 3.78 -8.70 -10.42
C THR A 146 2.90 -8.30 -11.61
N LEU A 147 1.89 -7.44 -11.41
CA LEU A 147 1.10 -6.88 -12.50
C LEU A 147 1.85 -5.85 -13.34
N GLY A 148 2.86 -5.20 -12.76
CA GLY A 148 3.62 -4.13 -13.41
C GLY A 148 4.82 -4.61 -14.23
N THR A 149 5.10 -5.92 -14.27
CA THR A 149 6.19 -6.45 -15.08
C THR A 149 5.86 -6.32 -16.56
N ALA A 150 6.80 -5.74 -17.32
CA ALA A 150 6.58 -5.28 -18.69
C ALA A 150 6.32 -6.40 -19.70
N GLU A 151 6.98 -7.54 -19.54
CA GLU A 151 7.14 -8.54 -20.61
C GLU A 151 6.19 -9.73 -20.47
N SER A 152 5.87 -10.11 -19.22
CA SER A 152 4.96 -11.22 -18.91
C SER A 152 4.53 -11.14 -17.45
N PRO A 153 3.43 -10.42 -17.14
CA PRO A 153 2.90 -10.44 -15.79
C PRO A 153 2.46 -11.86 -15.43
N ASP A 154 2.93 -12.35 -14.29
CA ASP A 154 2.44 -13.58 -13.70
C ASP A 154 1.05 -13.30 -13.08
N LEU A 155 0.03 -13.41 -13.92
CA LEU A 155 -1.35 -13.08 -13.56
C LEU A 155 -1.90 -14.02 -12.49
N GLU A 156 -1.40 -15.26 -12.40
CA GLU A 156 -1.82 -16.22 -11.38
C GLU A 156 -1.22 -15.86 -10.01
N ALA A 157 0.07 -15.52 -9.98
CA ALA A 157 0.71 -15.03 -8.76
C ALA A 157 0.09 -13.70 -8.30
N ALA A 158 -0.20 -12.78 -9.23
CA ALA A 158 -0.87 -11.52 -8.92
C ALA A 158 -2.30 -11.73 -8.38
N ALA A 159 -3.08 -12.61 -9.00
CA ALA A 159 -4.43 -12.95 -8.53
C ALA A 159 -4.40 -13.55 -7.13
N THR A 160 -3.45 -14.46 -6.86
CA THR A 160 -3.26 -15.07 -5.55
C THR A 160 -2.92 -14.03 -4.49
N ALA A 161 -1.96 -13.14 -4.78
CA ALA A 161 -1.58 -12.06 -3.88
C ALA A 161 -2.72 -11.06 -3.62
N LEU A 162 -3.56 -10.78 -4.62
CA LEU A 162 -4.76 -9.95 -4.43
C LEU A 162 -5.85 -10.63 -3.61
N ASP A 163 -6.03 -11.94 -3.74
CA ASP A 163 -6.98 -12.72 -2.95
C ASP A 163 -6.56 -12.78 -1.46
N GLU A 164 -5.26 -12.95 -1.20
CA GLU A 164 -4.69 -12.82 0.14
C GLU A 164 -4.93 -11.43 0.71
N ALA A 165 -4.60 -10.37 -0.05
CA ALA A 165 -4.81 -8.99 0.37
C ALA A 165 -6.29 -8.70 0.65
N HIS A 166 -7.20 -9.24 -0.19
CA HIS A 166 -8.64 -9.12 -0.01
C HIS A 166 -9.13 -9.80 1.28
N THR A 167 -8.67 -11.02 1.55
CA THR A 167 -8.99 -11.76 2.76
C THR A 167 -8.56 -11.00 4.02
N VAL A 168 -7.35 -10.42 4.00
CA VAL A 168 -6.86 -9.61 5.12
C VAL A 168 -7.69 -8.32 5.28
N LEU A 169 -8.03 -7.64 4.18
CA LEU A 169 -8.90 -6.45 4.22
C LEU A 169 -10.28 -6.74 4.82
N GLN A 170 -10.88 -7.89 4.50
CA GLN A 170 -12.16 -8.28 5.09
C GLN A 170 -12.07 -8.45 6.60
N ARG A 171 -10.97 -9.02 7.10
CA ARG A 171 -10.71 -9.12 8.55
C ARG A 171 -10.54 -7.72 9.16
N MET A 172 -9.71 -6.88 8.54
CA MET A 172 -9.47 -5.50 8.99
C MET A 172 -10.76 -4.67 9.05
N ALA A 173 -11.69 -4.85 8.10
CA ALA A 173 -12.97 -4.16 8.11
C ALA A 173 -13.88 -4.55 9.29
N THR A 174 -13.64 -5.71 9.90
CA THR A 174 -14.38 -6.19 11.10
C THR A 174 -13.62 -5.97 12.41
N GLU A 175 -12.38 -5.47 12.35
CA GLU A 175 -11.60 -5.14 13.54
C GLU A 175 -12.30 -4.01 14.31
N ARG A 176 -12.64 -4.28 15.57
CA ARG A 176 -12.98 -3.22 16.51
C ARG A 176 -11.67 -2.69 17.08
N LEU A 177 -11.18 -1.61 16.48
CA LEU A 177 -10.15 -0.80 17.10
C LEU A 177 -10.81 -0.09 18.28
N GLU A 178 -10.63 -0.60 19.51
CA GLU A 178 -10.91 0.14 20.74
C GLU A 178 -9.84 1.23 20.91
N VAL A 179 -9.83 2.18 19.98
CA VAL A 179 -9.02 3.39 20.09
C VAL A 179 -9.96 4.46 20.60
N ALA A 180 -9.56 5.16 21.66
CA ALA A 180 -10.35 6.24 22.23
C ALA A 180 -10.77 7.22 21.12
N GLU A 181 -12.04 7.62 21.11
CA GLU A 181 -12.61 8.53 20.10
C GLU A 181 -11.78 9.82 20.00
N GLU A 182 -11.16 10.23 21.11
CA GLU A 182 -10.23 11.34 21.28
C GLU A 182 -8.97 11.25 20.38
N CYS A 183 -8.48 10.05 20.06
CA CYS A 183 -7.37 9.88 19.11
C CYS A 183 -7.78 10.17 17.65
N PHE A 184 -9.09 10.22 17.36
CA PHE A 184 -9.63 10.56 16.05
C PHE A 184 -10.28 11.95 16.01
N HIS A 185 -10.35 12.65 17.14
CA HIS A 185 -10.90 14.01 17.26
C HIS A 185 -9.77 15.04 17.45
N GLY A 186 -9.63 15.95 16.51
CA GLY A 186 -8.56 16.96 16.50
C GLY A 186 -7.32 16.47 15.76
N SER A 187 -6.69 17.38 15.01
CA SER A 187 -5.53 17.17 14.12
C SER A 187 -4.93 15.76 14.14
N TYR A 188 -5.19 14.96 13.10
CA TYR A 188 -4.61 13.62 12.96
C TYR A 188 -3.08 13.71 13.14
N VAL A 189 -2.53 12.93 14.06
CA VAL A 189 -1.09 12.96 14.37
C VAL A 189 -0.30 12.71 13.09
N GLY A 190 0.63 13.61 12.78
CA GLY A 190 1.44 13.53 11.56
C GLY A 190 0.72 13.97 10.29
N PHE A 191 -0.51 14.50 10.37
CA PHE A 191 -1.16 15.15 9.24
C PHE A 191 -1.27 16.66 9.45
N ASP A 192 -0.89 17.42 8.44
CA ASP A 192 -1.02 18.87 8.44
C ASP A 192 -1.74 19.35 7.16
N ASN A 193 -2.92 19.93 7.36
CA ASN A 193 -3.76 20.51 6.31
C ASN A 193 -3.16 21.77 5.69
N HIS A 194 -2.06 22.29 6.23
CA HIS A 194 -1.38 23.50 5.78
C HIS A 194 -0.08 23.21 5.04
N VAL A 195 0.43 21.97 5.07
CA VAL A 195 1.60 21.56 4.27
C VAL A 195 1.38 21.83 2.78
N SER A 196 0.16 21.61 2.28
CA SER A 196 -0.17 21.92 0.88
C SER A 196 0.04 23.40 0.54
N ARG A 197 -0.08 24.34 1.50
CA ARG A 197 0.20 25.78 1.28
C ARG A 197 1.69 26.05 1.12
N LEU A 198 2.53 25.31 1.84
CA LEU A 198 3.98 25.41 1.74
C LEU A 198 4.49 24.79 0.44
N LEU A 199 3.88 23.68 0.00
CA LEU A 199 4.31 22.94 -1.19
C LEU A 199 3.71 23.45 -2.50
N ALA A 200 2.50 24.01 -2.48
CA ALA A 200 1.77 24.46 -3.66
C ALA A 200 1.21 25.88 -3.43
N SER A 201 2.11 26.85 -3.24
CA SER A 201 1.76 28.25 -2.91
C SER A 201 0.87 28.95 -3.95
N THR A 202 0.75 28.38 -5.15
CA THR A 202 -0.04 28.92 -6.27
C THR A 202 -1.49 28.42 -6.31
N MET A 203 -1.86 27.41 -5.50
CA MET A 203 -3.21 26.86 -5.48
C MET A 203 -4.04 27.35 -4.29
N PRO A 204 -5.36 27.58 -4.47
CA PRO A 204 -6.22 28.00 -3.36
C PRO A 204 -6.24 26.93 -2.27
N PRO A 205 -6.25 27.32 -0.99
CA PRO A 205 -6.25 26.38 0.13
C PRO A 205 -7.52 25.51 0.06
N ARG A 206 -7.33 24.19 0.06
CA ARG A 206 -8.42 23.22 0.20
C ARG A 206 -8.17 22.39 1.45
N GLU A 207 -9.22 22.14 2.22
CA GLU A 207 -9.14 21.28 3.40
C GLU A 207 -8.89 19.82 2.99
N ALA A 208 -8.04 19.13 3.74
CA ALA A 208 -7.86 17.69 3.54
C ALA A 208 -9.15 16.98 3.95
N LYS A 209 -9.75 16.23 3.03
CA LYS A 209 -10.86 15.34 3.33
C LYS A 209 -10.29 13.95 3.57
N LEU A 210 -10.05 13.63 4.83
CA LEU A 210 -9.73 12.27 5.24
C LEU A 210 -11.06 11.51 5.36
N GLU A 211 -11.19 10.45 4.58
CA GLU A 211 -12.35 9.56 4.66
C GLU A 211 -12.30 8.73 5.94
N CYS A 212 -13.45 8.25 6.40
CA CYS A 212 -13.48 7.35 7.54
C CYS A 212 -12.82 6.00 7.16
N ALA A 213 -12.33 5.27 8.17
CA ALA A 213 -11.64 3.99 7.93
C ALA A 213 -12.53 2.96 7.22
N ALA A 214 -13.82 2.92 7.54
CA ALA A 214 -14.78 2.00 6.92
C ALA A 214 -14.94 2.27 5.41
N ASP A 215 -15.05 3.53 5.01
CA ASP A 215 -15.12 3.93 3.61
C ASP A 215 -13.81 3.62 2.88
N SER A 216 -12.66 3.90 3.53
CA SER A 216 -11.33 3.57 3.00
C SER A 216 -11.17 2.06 2.75
N TYR A 217 -11.64 1.21 3.67
CA TYR A 217 -11.63 -0.24 3.48
C TYR A 217 -12.56 -0.67 2.35
N ALA A 218 -13.78 -0.13 2.30
CA ALA A 218 -14.74 -0.45 1.24
C ALA A 218 -14.22 -0.06 -0.16
N GLN A 219 -13.58 1.11 -0.28
CA GLN A 219 -12.93 1.53 -1.52
C GLN A 219 -11.77 0.60 -1.88
N THR A 220 -10.87 0.32 -0.94
CA THR A 220 -9.72 -0.57 -1.18
C THR A 220 -10.17 -1.97 -1.59
N THR A 221 -11.22 -2.52 -0.96
CA THR A 221 -11.82 -3.80 -1.35
C THR A 221 -12.35 -3.78 -2.78
N LYS A 222 -12.97 -2.68 -3.23
CA LYS A 222 -13.41 -2.53 -4.63
C LYS A 222 -12.21 -2.55 -5.58
N VAL A 223 -11.13 -1.85 -5.23
CA VAL A 223 -9.88 -1.85 -6.03
C VAL A 223 -9.31 -3.26 -6.15
N CYS A 224 -9.17 -3.99 -5.05
CA CYS A 224 -8.67 -5.37 -5.08
C CYS A 224 -9.52 -6.27 -5.99
N ARG A 225 -10.86 -6.21 -5.86
CA ARG A 225 -11.77 -6.99 -6.72
C ARG A 225 -11.63 -6.65 -8.19
N HIS A 226 -11.53 -5.37 -8.52
CA HIS A 226 -11.37 -4.92 -9.90
C HIS A 226 -9.98 -5.29 -10.47
N LEU A 227 -8.92 -5.25 -9.66
CA LEU A 227 -7.60 -5.74 -10.05
C LEU A 227 -7.59 -7.26 -10.24
N MET A 228 -8.28 -8.04 -9.40
CA MET A 228 -8.43 -9.48 -9.58
C MET A 228 -9.13 -9.80 -10.90
N LEU A 229 -10.18 -9.04 -11.25
CA LEU A 229 -10.83 -9.16 -12.55
C LEU A 229 -9.85 -8.83 -13.70
N ALA A 230 -8.98 -7.84 -13.52
CA ALA A 230 -7.92 -7.52 -14.49
C ALA A 230 -6.87 -8.66 -14.61
N CYS A 231 -6.68 -9.48 -13.56
CA CYS A 231 -5.83 -10.66 -13.59
C CYS A 231 -6.45 -11.86 -14.34
N THR A 232 -7.72 -11.79 -14.76
CA THR A 232 -8.40 -12.93 -15.39
C THR A 232 -7.62 -13.43 -16.61
N PRO A 233 -7.31 -14.74 -16.74
CA PRO A 233 -6.29 -15.24 -17.64
C PRO A 233 -6.54 -14.92 -19.12
N PRO A 234 -5.49 -14.80 -19.96
CA PRO A 234 -5.60 -14.71 -21.41
C PRO A 234 -6.30 -15.94 -22.01
N ALA A 235 -6.23 -17.11 -21.35
CA ALA A 235 -6.81 -18.36 -21.84
C ALA A 235 -8.35 -18.32 -22.02
N THR A 236 -9.05 -17.42 -21.32
CA THR A 236 -10.49 -17.18 -21.52
C THR A 236 -10.81 -16.22 -22.66
N ILE A 237 -9.82 -15.48 -23.17
CA ILE A 237 -9.97 -14.54 -24.28
C ILE A 237 -9.41 -15.20 -25.53
N GLN A 238 -10.26 -15.92 -26.27
CA GLN A 238 -9.85 -16.66 -27.47
C GLN A 238 -10.12 -15.87 -28.75
N SER A 239 -10.94 -14.80 -28.65
CA SER A 239 -11.33 -13.96 -29.77
C SER A 239 -11.33 -12.47 -29.41
N MET A 240 -11.34 -11.62 -30.45
CA MET A 240 -11.52 -10.18 -30.28
C MET A 240 -12.89 -9.82 -29.67
N ASP A 241 -13.91 -10.65 -29.88
CA ASP A 241 -15.23 -10.46 -29.27
C ASP A 241 -15.19 -10.71 -27.76
N ASP A 242 -14.41 -11.69 -27.30
CA ASP A 242 -14.18 -11.94 -25.87
C ASP A 242 -13.44 -10.78 -25.21
N LEU A 243 -12.42 -10.24 -25.89
CA LEU A 243 -11.70 -9.06 -25.43
C LEU A 243 -12.64 -7.85 -25.32
N LYS A 244 -13.47 -7.62 -26.35
CA LYS A 244 -14.47 -6.54 -26.34
C LYS A 244 -15.49 -6.73 -25.23
N ALA A 245 -16.00 -7.95 -25.02
CA ALA A 245 -16.93 -8.26 -23.94
C ALA A 245 -16.30 -8.02 -22.57
N PHE A 246 -15.06 -8.45 -22.37
CA PHE A 246 -14.28 -8.21 -21.16
C PHE A 246 -14.09 -6.71 -20.90
N LEU A 247 -13.61 -5.94 -21.88
CA LEU A 247 -13.40 -4.50 -21.73
C LEU A 247 -14.71 -3.75 -21.50
N THR A 248 -15.79 -4.16 -22.15
CA THR A 248 -17.13 -3.59 -21.93
C THR A 248 -17.62 -3.86 -20.51
N HIS A 249 -17.44 -5.09 -20.02
CA HIS A 249 -17.79 -5.46 -18.67
C HIS A 249 -16.96 -4.66 -17.65
N LEU A 250 -15.63 -4.64 -17.82
CA LEU A 250 -14.73 -3.88 -16.95
C LEU A 250 -15.11 -2.39 -16.93
N SER A 251 -15.37 -1.78 -18.09
CA SER A 251 -15.81 -0.38 -18.20
C SER A 251 -17.13 -0.11 -17.46
N SER A 252 -18.09 -1.05 -17.53
CA SER A 252 -19.39 -0.93 -16.85
C SER A 252 -19.27 -0.85 -15.32
N LEU A 253 -18.19 -1.41 -14.75
CA LEU A 253 -17.90 -1.36 -13.30
C LEU A 253 -17.35 -0.01 -12.85
N ARG A 254 -17.06 0.91 -13.78
CA ARG A 254 -16.40 2.20 -13.53
C ARG A 254 -15.15 2.07 -12.65
N PRO A 255 -14.16 1.27 -13.08
CA PRO A 255 -12.94 1.04 -12.33
C PRO A 255 -12.17 2.34 -12.13
N ASN A 256 -11.44 2.43 -11.02
CA ASN A 256 -10.57 3.57 -10.77
C ASN A 256 -9.43 3.62 -11.80
N ILE A 257 -8.70 4.74 -11.82
CA ILE A 257 -7.62 4.91 -12.78
C ILE A 257 -6.57 3.80 -12.69
N LEU A 258 -6.21 3.37 -11.48
CA LEU A 258 -5.19 2.34 -11.29
C LEU A 258 -5.53 1.03 -12.01
N VAL A 259 -6.77 0.55 -11.84
CA VAL A 259 -7.24 -0.67 -12.51
C VAL A 259 -7.26 -0.47 -14.03
N ARG A 260 -7.71 0.69 -14.51
CA ARG A 260 -7.67 1.02 -15.94
C ARG A 260 -6.25 0.95 -16.48
N SER A 261 -5.28 1.49 -15.75
CA SER A 261 -3.86 1.48 -16.14
C SER A 261 -3.33 0.06 -16.30
N TYR A 262 -3.53 -0.80 -15.30
CA TYR A 262 -3.08 -2.19 -15.39
C TYR A 262 -3.82 -2.99 -16.48
N ALA A 263 -5.11 -2.72 -16.71
CA ALA A 263 -5.85 -3.35 -17.79
C ALA A 263 -5.28 -2.97 -19.18
N VAL A 264 -4.87 -1.72 -19.36
CA VAL A 264 -4.25 -1.22 -20.61
C VAL A 264 -2.85 -1.79 -20.78
N VAL A 265 -1.98 -1.66 -19.77
CA VAL A 265 -0.59 -2.15 -19.81
C VAL A 265 -0.54 -3.65 -20.12
N ARG A 266 -1.51 -4.44 -19.65
CA ARG A 266 -1.63 -5.86 -19.98
C ARG A 266 -2.12 -6.13 -21.40
N SER A 267 -3.00 -5.28 -21.92
CA SER A 267 -3.70 -5.52 -23.19
C SER A 267 -2.94 -5.02 -24.41
N ALA A 268 -1.90 -4.22 -24.21
CA ALA A 268 -1.00 -3.79 -25.27
C ALA A 268 0.02 -4.91 -25.56
N PRO A 269 -0.05 -5.61 -26.71
CA PRO A 269 1.12 -6.35 -27.19
C PRO A 269 2.22 -5.34 -27.49
N ASP A 270 3.45 -5.62 -27.07
CA ASP A 270 4.59 -4.79 -27.44
C ASP A 270 4.64 -4.71 -28.98
N THR A 271 4.72 -3.50 -29.50
CA THR A 271 5.09 -3.23 -30.90
C THR A 271 6.59 -3.46 -31.09
N GLY A 272 7.06 -4.65 -30.70
CA GLY A 272 8.37 -5.20 -31.03
C GLY A 272 8.21 -6.16 -32.20
N ASP A 273 8.85 -5.83 -33.31
CA ASP A 273 9.00 -6.64 -34.52
C ASP A 273 7.76 -6.81 -35.42
N PHE A 274 7.39 -5.69 -36.06
CA PHE A 274 7.05 -5.72 -37.49
C PHE A 274 8.19 -5.05 -38.27
N GLU A 275 9.27 -5.79 -38.50
CA GLU A 275 10.16 -5.61 -39.67
C GLU A 275 10.02 -6.79 -40.62
#